data_AF-A0A1C5QAR0-F1
#
_entry.id   AF-A0A1C5QAR0-F1
#
_cell.length_a   1.000
_cell.length_b   1.000
_cell.length_c   1.000
_cell.angle_alpha   90.00
_cell.angle_beta   90.00
_cell.angle_gamma   90.00
#
_symmetry.space_group_name_H-M   'P 1'
#
loop_
_entity.id
_entity.type
_entity.pdbx_description
1 polymer ?
#
loop_
_entity_poly.entity_id
_entity_poly.type
_entity_poly.pdbx_seq_one_letter_code
_entity_poly.pdbx_strand_id
1 'polypeptide(L)'
;MVELNTIKRIMNNYRVLLERYEEKLESFTILDYKKLIGEVKMFWYRNRKSIEYFVSHIAENDKVAFLAGAVRLDIASNGHYEYILVGRVRLINEPLLKMAIFYNGTEGEINFEYTNQYVKECIRDILLLLREYTDDFYILPIEYITANDGEAYHLALSEAAENMILSMFSTEYNNIQDFYTKNKTYENIENNLLPQIKNQLIFDGIEDIKMPLRDRCTNYLKSNGHIMPIMKNMSEAQLFYLLVVQFCMQAIDIIMIMDMYHIIPFIRNDVTFQYFTILSQSNLSIKFTKQKYLNTYIPYVIQKAFDFSDKEYSFVKTHMGNGKMTDAIINEIKDERIPFPGEIVKCVESYMSSLE
;
A
#
# COMPACT_ATOMS: atom_id res chain seq x y z
N MET A 1 11.45 -22.49 -1.28
CA MET A 1 11.97 -21.19 -1.74
C MET A 1 11.61 -21.10 -3.21
N VAL A 2 10.72 -20.16 -3.52
CA VAL A 2 10.19 -19.92 -4.86
C VAL A 2 11.32 -19.68 -5.88
N GLU A 3 11.15 -20.15 -7.12
CA GLU A 3 12.14 -20.00 -8.19
C GLU A 3 12.17 -18.55 -8.72
N LEU A 4 13.35 -17.92 -8.69
CA LEU A 4 13.52 -16.50 -9.06
C LEU A 4 14.24 -16.27 -10.39
N ASN A 5 14.80 -17.30 -11.03
CA ASN A 5 15.65 -17.14 -12.22
C ASN A 5 14.92 -16.41 -13.37
N THR A 6 13.69 -16.85 -13.67
CA THR A 6 12.87 -16.21 -14.70
C THR A 6 12.53 -14.77 -14.33
N ILE A 7 12.23 -14.50 -13.06
CA ILE A 7 11.89 -13.16 -12.56
C ILE A 7 13.09 -12.23 -12.65
N LYS A 8 14.28 -12.67 -12.24
CA LYS A 8 15.54 -11.90 -12.36
C LYS A 8 15.83 -11.51 -13.82
N ARG A 9 15.63 -12.43 -14.76
CA ARG A 9 15.78 -12.14 -16.19
C ARG A 9 14.77 -11.09 -16.67
N ILE A 10 13.49 -11.22 -16.29
CA ILE A 10 12.46 -10.24 -16.61
C ILE A 10 12.85 -8.87 -16.03
N MET A 11 13.37 -8.86 -14.80
CA MET A 11 13.75 -7.62 -14.13
C MET A 11 14.90 -6.89 -14.80
N ASN A 12 15.92 -7.61 -15.26
CA ASN A 12 16.99 -7.00 -16.05
C ASN A 12 16.45 -6.46 -17.39
N ASN A 13 15.52 -7.15 -18.05
CA ASN A 13 14.90 -6.63 -19.27
C ASN A 13 14.05 -5.38 -19.00
N TYR A 14 13.39 -5.33 -17.84
CA TYR A 14 12.62 -4.15 -17.42
C TYR A 14 13.53 -2.95 -17.13
N ARG A 15 14.68 -3.17 -16.48
CA ARG A 15 15.71 -2.15 -16.29
C ARG A 15 16.14 -1.56 -17.63
N VAL A 16 16.50 -2.40 -18.60
CA VAL A 16 16.91 -1.97 -19.95
C VAL A 16 15.80 -1.17 -20.64
N LEU A 17 14.52 -1.54 -20.46
CA LEU A 17 13.39 -0.76 -20.98
C LEU A 17 13.40 0.68 -20.42
N LEU A 18 13.52 0.83 -19.10
CA LEU A 18 13.47 2.12 -18.41
C LEU A 18 14.71 2.99 -18.66
N GLU A 19 15.90 2.39 -18.73
CA GLU A 19 17.17 3.09 -19.00
C GLU A 19 17.14 3.85 -20.34
N ARG A 20 16.34 3.41 -21.33
CA ARG A 20 16.17 4.11 -22.61
C ARG A 20 15.52 5.50 -22.48
N TYR A 21 14.85 5.77 -21.35
CA TYR A 21 14.13 7.01 -21.10
C TYR A 21 14.75 7.88 -20.03
N GLU A 22 15.63 7.33 -19.19
CA GLU A 22 16.18 8.01 -18.00
C GLU A 22 16.72 9.41 -18.31
N GLU A 23 17.57 9.56 -19.33
CA GLU A 23 18.15 10.84 -19.72
C GLU A 23 17.13 11.84 -20.28
N LYS A 24 15.99 11.35 -20.78
CA LYS A 24 14.97 12.17 -21.46
C LYS A 24 13.82 12.55 -20.55
N LEU A 25 13.73 11.97 -19.34
CA LEU A 25 12.62 12.20 -18.40
C LEU A 25 12.39 13.69 -18.14
N GLU A 26 13.44 14.51 -18.08
CA GLU A 26 13.30 15.93 -17.79
C GLU A 26 12.55 16.72 -18.85
N SER A 27 12.57 16.27 -20.11
CA SER A 27 11.92 16.93 -21.23
C SER A 27 10.61 16.27 -21.66
N PHE A 28 10.07 15.34 -20.86
CA PHE A 28 8.85 14.62 -21.24
C PHE A 28 7.63 15.52 -21.28
N THR A 29 6.86 15.39 -22.34
CA THR A 29 5.48 15.85 -22.40
C THR A 29 4.53 14.80 -21.82
N ILE A 30 3.27 15.17 -21.60
CA ILE A 30 2.21 14.22 -21.20
C ILE A 30 2.09 13.06 -22.21
N LEU A 31 2.28 13.34 -23.51
CA LEU A 31 2.23 12.31 -24.55
C LEU A 31 3.39 11.31 -24.42
N ASP A 32 4.57 11.78 -24.03
CA ASP A 32 5.74 10.91 -23.80
C ASP A 32 5.51 9.99 -22.59
N TYR A 33 4.93 10.50 -21.50
CA TYR A 33 4.52 9.66 -20.38
C TYR A 33 3.48 8.61 -20.78
N LYS A 34 2.45 9.00 -21.54
CA LYS A 34 1.45 8.05 -22.07
C LYS A 34 2.10 6.97 -22.93
N LYS A 35 3.07 7.33 -23.77
CA LYS A 35 3.82 6.38 -24.59
C LYS A 35 4.67 5.43 -23.74
N LEU A 36 5.42 5.95 -22.76
CA LEU A 36 6.20 5.14 -21.82
C LEU A 36 5.30 4.14 -21.08
N ILE A 37 4.19 4.60 -20.51
CA ILE A 37 3.20 3.76 -19.82
C ILE A 37 2.66 2.67 -20.76
N GLY A 38 2.40 3.01 -22.03
CA GLY A 38 2.00 2.03 -23.04
C GLY A 38 3.05 0.94 -23.28
N GLU A 39 4.34 1.32 -23.38
CA GLU A 39 5.43 0.35 -23.53
C GLU A 39 5.60 -0.53 -22.28
N VAL A 40 5.45 0.04 -21.09
CA VAL A 40 5.47 -0.68 -19.80
C VAL A 40 4.31 -1.67 -19.72
N LYS A 41 3.07 -1.26 -20.04
CA LYS A 41 1.91 -2.16 -20.13
C LYS A 41 2.17 -3.33 -21.07
N MET A 42 2.70 -3.06 -22.26
CA MET A 42 3.03 -4.11 -23.24
C MET A 42 4.14 -5.03 -22.76
N PHE A 43 5.15 -4.50 -22.07
CA PHE A 43 6.21 -5.30 -21.47
C PHE A 43 5.65 -6.29 -20.44
N TRP A 44 4.82 -5.81 -19.52
CA TRP A 44 4.22 -6.67 -18.49
C TRP A 44 3.22 -7.66 -19.07
N TYR A 45 2.39 -7.23 -20.03
CA TYR A 45 1.49 -8.13 -20.74
C TYR A 45 2.23 -9.30 -21.41
N ARG A 46 3.37 -9.05 -22.06
CA ARG A 46 4.20 -10.10 -22.69
C ARG A 46 4.77 -11.09 -21.68
N ASN A 47 5.01 -10.66 -20.45
CA ASN A 47 5.59 -11.47 -19.39
C ASN A 47 4.54 -12.06 -18.42
N ARG A 48 3.25 -11.73 -18.58
CA ARG A 48 2.17 -12.05 -17.63
C ARG A 48 2.13 -13.52 -17.20
N LYS A 49 2.25 -14.47 -18.15
CA LYS A 49 2.17 -15.91 -17.85
C LYS A 49 3.28 -16.37 -16.90
N SER A 50 4.49 -15.83 -17.07
CA SER A 50 5.62 -16.14 -16.18
C SER A 50 5.39 -15.57 -14.78
N ILE A 51 4.74 -14.41 -14.68
CA ILE A 51 4.46 -13.76 -13.41
C ILE A 51 3.29 -14.45 -12.71
N GLU A 52 2.21 -14.75 -13.43
CA GLU A 52 1.08 -15.58 -12.96
C GLU A 52 1.57 -16.94 -12.43
N TYR A 53 2.47 -17.59 -13.16
CA TYR A 53 3.10 -18.83 -12.70
C TYR A 53 3.88 -18.59 -11.41
N PHE A 54 4.73 -17.57 -11.35
CA PHE A 54 5.49 -17.25 -10.14
C PHE A 54 4.58 -17.01 -8.93
N VAL A 55 3.57 -16.13 -9.03
CA VAL A 55 2.73 -15.75 -7.88
C VAL A 55 1.81 -16.89 -7.42
N SER A 56 1.34 -17.74 -8.35
CA SER A 56 0.49 -18.89 -8.02
C SER A 56 1.23 -20.05 -7.36
N HIS A 57 2.56 -20.06 -7.41
CA HIS A 57 3.40 -21.08 -6.79
C HIS A 57 4.08 -20.60 -5.50
N ILE A 58 3.73 -19.40 -5.01
CA ILE A 58 4.18 -18.93 -3.71
C ILE A 58 3.48 -19.76 -2.62
N ALA A 59 4.26 -20.42 -1.77
CA ALA A 59 3.78 -21.05 -0.55
C ALA A 59 4.02 -20.14 0.66
N GLU A 60 3.24 -20.30 1.74
CA GLU A 60 3.42 -19.54 2.99
C GLU A 60 4.85 -19.61 3.54
N ASN A 61 5.50 -20.77 3.36
CA ASN A 61 6.88 -21.02 3.82
C ASN A 61 7.94 -20.27 3.01
N ASP A 62 7.60 -19.76 1.82
CA ASP A 62 8.51 -18.93 1.02
C ASP A 62 8.68 -17.53 1.62
N LYS A 63 7.77 -17.12 2.52
CA LYS A 63 7.82 -15.82 3.21
C LYS A 63 7.99 -14.67 2.23
N VAL A 64 7.19 -14.64 1.16
CA VAL A 64 7.21 -13.53 0.20
C VAL A 64 6.44 -12.37 0.82
N ALA A 65 7.02 -11.17 0.78
CA ALA A 65 6.36 -9.94 1.21
C ALA A 65 6.07 -9.04 0.01
N PHE A 66 5.08 -8.15 0.12
CA PHE A 66 4.84 -7.12 -0.89
C PHE A 66 4.62 -5.73 -0.25
N LEU A 67 5.10 -4.69 -0.94
CA LEU A 67 4.89 -3.31 -0.52
C LEU A 67 3.43 -2.92 -0.78
N ALA A 68 2.66 -2.79 0.30
CA ALA A 68 1.22 -2.56 0.28
C ALA A 68 0.89 -1.10 0.65
N GLY A 69 -0.12 -0.52 -0.02
CA GLY A 69 -0.57 0.84 0.26
C GLY A 69 0.37 1.97 -0.16
N ALA A 70 1.49 1.65 -0.82
CA ALA A 70 2.44 2.62 -1.35
C ALA A 70 2.66 2.40 -2.85
N VAL A 71 3.08 3.48 -3.53
CA VAL A 71 3.41 3.43 -4.97
C VAL A 71 4.88 3.08 -5.19
N ARG A 72 5.80 3.65 -4.42
CA ARG A 72 7.26 3.41 -4.50
C ARG A 72 7.85 3.12 -3.12
N LEU A 73 9.05 2.53 -3.08
CA LEU A 73 9.74 2.19 -1.82
C LEU A 73 10.37 3.41 -1.16
N ASP A 74 10.80 4.39 -1.96
CA ASP A 74 11.49 5.58 -1.49
C ASP A 74 12.84 5.29 -0.86
N ILE A 75 13.77 4.78 -1.67
CA ILE A 75 15.15 4.52 -1.25
C ILE A 75 15.84 5.80 -0.77
N ALA A 76 15.55 6.95 -1.39
CA ALA A 76 16.14 8.23 -1.01
C ALA A 76 15.85 8.61 0.46
N SER A 77 14.73 8.12 1.01
CA SER A 77 14.37 8.25 2.43
C SER A 77 14.56 6.95 3.21
N ASN A 78 15.50 6.11 2.79
CA ASN A 78 15.89 4.86 3.47
C ASN A 78 14.77 3.81 3.61
N GLY A 79 13.69 3.85 2.83
CA GLY A 79 12.58 2.90 2.96
C GLY A 79 12.96 1.42 2.78
N HIS A 80 14.10 1.15 2.14
CA HIS A 80 14.68 -0.19 2.01
C HIS A 80 15.18 -0.78 3.33
N TYR A 81 15.58 0.04 4.31
CA TYR A 81 15.98 -0.41 5.65
C TYR A 81 14.80 -0.97 6.46
N GLU A 82 13.61 -0.41 6.28
CA GLU A 82 12.39 -0.89 6.94
C GLU A 82 11.89 -2.15 6.25
N TYR A 83 11.85 -2.14 4.91
CA TYR A 83 11.25 -3.22 4.16
C TYR A 83 12.10 -4.51 4.17
N ILE A 84 13.44 -4.39 4.32
CA ILE A 84 14.31 -5.57 4.44
C ILE A 84 14.00 -6.42 5.68
N LEU A 85 13.29 -5.89 6.69
CA LEU A 85 12.91 -6.63 7.90
C LEU A 85 11.85 -7.72 7.65
N VAL A 86 11.11 -7.63 6.54
CA VAL A 86 9.94 -8.48 6.27
C VAL A 86 10.14 -9.39 5.08
N GLY A 87 9.74 -10.66 5.23
CA GLY A 87 9.82 -11.67 4.18
C GLY A 87 11.25 -12.00 3.77
N ARG A 88 11.42 -12.98 2.89
CA ARG A 88 12.72 -13.36 2.28
C ARG A 88 12.83 -12.89 0.84
N VAL A 89 11.69 -12.80 0.15
CA VAL A 89 11.54 -12.24 -1.19
C VAL A 89 10.59 -11.06 -1.06
N ARG A 90 10.96 -9.90 -1.59
CA ARG A 90 10.19 -8.67 -1.42
C ARG A 90 9.73 -8.14 -2.76
N LEU A 91 8.43 -8.06 -2.92
CA LEU A 91 7.78 -7.58 -4.13
C LEU A 91 7.45 -6.09 -3.97
N ILE A 92 7.65 -5.33 -5.03
CA ILE A 92 7.21 -3.95 -5.12
C ILE A 92 6.24 -3.91 -6.29
N ASN A 93 5.04 -3.39 -6.05
CA ASN A 93 4.08 -3.32 -7.13
C ASN A 93 4.52 -2.27 -8.17
N GLU A 94 4.26 -2.53 -9.45
CA GLU A 94 4.75 -1.73 -10.57
C GLU A 94 4.25 -0.27 -10.49
N PRO A 95 5.13 0.71 -10.17
CA PRO A 95 4.67 2.07 -9.87
C PRO A 95 4.06 2.81 -11.06
N LEU A 96 4.57 2.64 -12.28
CA LEU A 96 4.06 3.36 -13.46
C LEU A 96 2.68 2.85 -13.86
N LEU A 97 2.39 1.56 -13.66
CA LEU A 97 1.04 1.03 -13.87
C LEU A 97 0.04 1.56 -12.84
N LYS A 98 0.44 1.74 -11.57
CA LYS A 98 -0.40 2.42 -10.56
C LYS A 98 -0.70 3.86 -10.96
N MET A 99 0.32 4.57 -11.43
CA MET A 99 0.18 5.97 -11.83
C MET A 99 -0.56 6.16 -13.17
N ALA A 100 -0.76 5.08 -13.94
CA ALA A 100 -1.35 5.17 -15.27
C ALA A 100 -2.77 5.75 -15.29
N ILE A 101 -3.54 5.55 -14.21
CA ILE A 101 -4.93 6.05 -14.11
C ILE A 101 -5.02 7.57 -14.19
N PHE A 102 -4.03 8.29 -13.65
CA PHE A 102 -3.99 9.76 -13.65
C PHE A 102 -3.88 10.33 -15.08
N TYR A 103 -3.29 9.58 -16.00
CA TYR A 103 -3.14 10.00 -17.41
C TYR A 103 -4.42 9.83 -18.24
N ASN A 104 -5.49 9.29 -17.65
CA ASN A 104 -6.82 9.29 -18.26
C ASN A 104 -7.62 10.56 -17.96
N GLY A 105 -7.21 11.35 -16.95
CA GLY A 105 -7.87 12.60 -16.57
C GLY A 105 -7.48 13.80 -17.44
N THR A 106 -8.10 14.93 -17.15
CA THR A 106 -7.85 16.25 -17.77
C THR A 106 -7.08 17.18 -16.83
N GLU A 107 -6.55 18.29 -17.35
CA GLU A 107 -5.81 19.30 -16.55
C GLU A 107 -6.65 19.96 -15.45
N GLY A 108 -7.99 19.95 -15.60
CA GLY A 108 -8.91 20.44 -14.56
C GLY A 108 -9.15 19.42 -13.44
N GLU A 109 -8.82 18.15 -13.67
CA GLU A 109 -9.07 17.05 -12.75
C GLU A 109 -7.80 16.62 -12.01
N ILE A 110 -6.67 16.62 -12.72
CA ILE A 110 -5.38 16.09 -12.29
C ILE A 110 -4.31 17.16 -12.47
N ASN A 111 -3.47 17.32 -11.45
CA ASN A 111 -2.25 18.10 -11.55
C ASN A 111 -1.14 17.29 -12.22
N PHE A 112 -0.97 17.49 -13.54
CA PHE A 112 0.06 16.78 -14.31
C PHE A 112 1.48 17.18 -13.94
N GLU A 113 1.72 18.40 -13.46
CA GLU A 113 3.06 18.81 -13.01
C GLU A 113 3.53 17.94 -11.84
N TYR A 114 2.69 17.85 -10.79
CA TYR A 114 2.93 16.98 -9.65
C TYR A 114 3.02 15.51 -10.06
N THR A 115 2.06 15.04 -10.86
CA THR A 115 2.00 13.63 -11.29
C THR A 115 3.24 13.24 -12.08
N ASN A 116 3.68 14.07 -13.02
CA ASN A 116 4.86 13.81 -13.83
C ASN A 116 6.12 13.79 -12.95
N GLN A 117 6.26 14.73 -12.02
CA GLN A 117 7.36 14.75 -11.07
C GLN A 117 7.41 13.46 -10.23
N TYR A 118 6.26 13.03 -9.70
CA TYR A 118 6.17 11.79 -8.92
C TYR A 118 6.52 10.55 -9.76
N VAL A 119 6.11 10.49 -11.02
CA VAL A 119 6.49 9.40 -11.94
C VAL A 119 8.00 9.39 -12.21
N LYS A 120 8.65 10.56 -12.37
CA LYS A 120 10.12 10.63 -12.49
C LYS A 120 10.81 10.04 -11.27
N GLU A 121 10.35 10.41 -10.08
CA GLU A 121 10.87 9.89 -8.81
C GLU A 121 10.68 8.37 -8.72
N CYS A 122 9.52 7.85 -9.11
CA CYS A 122 9.29 6.41 -9.20
C CYS A 122 10.29 5.71 -10.13
N ILE A 123 10.53 6.25 -11.33
CA ILE A 123 11.47 5.64 -12.29
C ILE A 123 12.89 5.64 -11.74
N ARG A 124 13.32 6.74 -11.11
CA ARG A 124 14.65 6.83 -10.47
C ARG A 124 14.80 5.81 -9.34
N ASP A 125 13.79 5.69 -8.50
CA ASP A 125 13.75 4.71 -7.39
C ASP A 125 13.83 3.27 -7.93
N ILE A 126 13.04 2.95 -8.97
CA ILE A 126 13.06 1.66 -9.66
C ILE A 126 14.44 1.36 -10.25
N LEU A 127 15.05 2.31 -10.98
CA LEU A 127 16.34 2.10 -11.60
C LEU A 127 17.43 1.86 -10.56
N LEU A 128 17.38 2.55 -9.43
CA LEU A 128 18.28 2.33 -8.30
C LEU A 128 18.12 0.92 -7.71
N LEU A 129 16.87 0.48 -7.46
CA LEU A 129 16.57 -0.90 -7.02
C LEU A 129 17.16 -1.94 -7.98
N LEU A 130 16.95 -1.74 -9.28
CA LEU A 130 17.39 -2.66 -10.33
C LEU A 130 18.90 -2.62 -10.61
N ARG A 131 19.64 -1.67 -10.04
CA ARG A 131 21.10 -1.56 -10.16
C ARG A 131 21.80 -2.07 -8.90
N GLU A 132 21.33 -1.67 -7.74
CA GLU A 132 22.06 -1.85 -6.47
C GLU A 132 21.45 -2.93 -5.57
N TYR A 133 20.15 -3.20 -5.69
CA TYR A 133 19.41 -4.08 -4.78
C TYR A 133 18.74 -5.26 -5.49
N THR A 134 19.35 -5.73 -6.59
CA THR A 134 18.77 -6.72 -7.52
C THR A 134 18.41 -8.07 -6.92
N ASP A 135 19.02 -8.44 -5.79
CA ASP A 135 18.72 -9.68 -5.07
C ASP A 135 17.69 -9.48 -3.94
N ASP A 136 17.44 -8.25 -3.52
CA ASP A 136 16.63 -7.93 -2.34
C ASP A 136 15.19 -7.59 -2.69
N PHE A 137 14.97 -6.88 -3.80
CA PHE A 137 13.65 -6.38 -4.20
C PHE A 137 13.33 -6.69 -5.67
N TYR A 138 12.07 -7.06 -5.91
CA TYR A 138 11.56 -7.46 -7.23
C TYR A 138 10.32 -6.64 -7.57
N ILE A 139 10.34 -5.92 -8.68
CA ILE A 139 9.20 -5.13 -9.14
C ILE A 139 8.32 -6.01 -10.02
N LEU A 140 7.05 -6.18 -9.63
CA LEU A 140 6.08 -7.00 -10.35
C LEU A 140 4.70 -6.31 -10.34
N PRO A 141 3.92 -6.42 -11.42
CA PRO A 141 2.60 -5.80 -11.53
C PRO A 141 1.52 -6.63 -10.82
N ILE A 142 1.66 -6.86 -9.51
CA ILE A 142 0.83 -7.80 -8.73
C ILE A 142 -0.66 -7.40 -8.73
N GLU A 143 -0.98 -6.14 -8.43
CA GLU A 143 -2.38 -5.66 -8.44
C GLU A 143 -2.95 -5.69 -9.87
N TYR A 144 -2.13 -5.38 -10.87
CA TYR A 144 -2.57 -5.37 -12.28
C TYR A 144 -2.88 -6.77 -12.82
N ILE A 145 -2.12 -7.80 -12.43
CA ILE A 145 -2.38 -9.20 -12.80
C ILE A 145 -3.65 -9.72 -12.13
N THR A 146 -3.87 -9.36 -10.87
CA THR A 146 -5.07 -9.74 -10.10
C THR A 146 -6.33 -9.18 -10.74
N ALA A 147 -6.23 -8.00 -11.39
CA ALA A 147 -7.31 -7.34 -12.11
C ALA A 147 -7.42 -7.75 -13.60
N ASN A 148 -7.08 -8.99 -14.00
CA ASN A 148 -7.05 -9.40 -15.41
C ASN A 148 -8.41 -9.29 -16.15
N ASP A 149 -9.55 -9.21 -15.44
CA ASP A 149 -10.87 -8.80 -15.96
C ASP A 149 -11.25 -7.39 -15.43
N GLY A 150 -10.34 -6.43 -15.63
CA GLY A 150 -10.22 -5.20 -14.83
C GLY A 150 -11.49 -4.41 -14.53
N GLU A 151 -12.48 -4.41 -15.42
CA GLU A 151 -13.77 -3.75 -15.17
C GLU A 151 -14.65 -4.52 -14.19
N ALA A 152 -14.77 -5.85 -14.34
CA ALA A 152 -15.54 -6.69 -13.44
C ALA A 152 -14.90 -6.77 -12.04
N TYR A 153 -13.57 -6.86 -11.99
CA TYR A 153 -12.83 -6.82 -10.72
C TYR A 153 -13.03 -5.48 -9.99
N HIS A 154 -12.88 -4.36 -10.72
CA HIS A 154 -13.05 -3.03 -10.15
C HIS A 154 -14.49 -2.79 -9.66
N LEU A 155 -15.50 -3.24 -10.42
CA LEU A 155 -16.90 -3.17 -10.01
C LEU A 155 -17.14 -3.95 -8.71
N ALA A 156 -16.67 -5.20 -8.65
CA ALA A 156 -16.80 -6.02 -7.44
C ALA A 156 -16.09 -5.39 -6.22
N LEU A 157 -14.89 -4.83 -6.42
CA LEU A 157 -14.14 -4.15 -5.37
C LEU A 157 -14.85 -2.87 -4.90
N SER A 158 -15.39 -2.09 -5.83
CA SER A 158 -16.18 -0.89 -5.54
C SER A 158 -17.45 -1.23 -4.76
N GLU A 159 -18.21 -2.24 -5.18
CA GLU A 159 -19.41 -2.72 -4.48
C GLU A 159 -19.09 -3.21 -3.07
N ALA A 160 -17.99 -3.96 -2.89
CA ALA A 160 -17.54 -4.41 -1.58
C ALA A 160 -17.16 -3.23 -0.68
N ALA A 161 -16.47 -2.22 -1.21
CA ALA A 161 -16.10 -1.02 -0.48
C ALA A 161 -17.31 -0.15 -0.11
N GLU A 162 -18.29 -0.01 -1.02
CA GLU A 162 -19.54 0.69 -0.74
C GLU A 162 -20.30 0.04 0.43
N ASN A 163 -20.46 -1.29 0.39
CA ASN A 163 -21.08 -2.03 1.48
C ASN A 163 -20.33 -1.86 2.80
N MET A 164 -18.99 -1.87 2.75
CA MET A 164 -18.16 -1.62 3.92
C MET A 164 -18.39 -0.23 4.50
N ILE A 165 -18.45 0.82 3.67
CA ILE A 165 -18.74 2.18 4.14
C ILE A 165 -20.12 2.26 4.77
N LEU A 166 -21.15 1.72 4.12
CA LEU A 166 -22.52 1.78 4.65
C LEU A 166 -22.63 1.05 6.01
N SER A 167 -21.84 -0.01 6.22
CA SER A 167 -21.78 -0.72 7.50
C SER A 167 -21.12 0.06 8.64
N MET A 168 -20.44 1.18 8.35
CA MET A 168 -19.80 2.03 9.37
C MET A 168 -20.77 2.90 10.16
N PHE A 169 -22.04 2.94 9.76
CA PHE A 169 -23.05 3.83 10.30
C PHE A 169 -24.05 3.09 11.18
N SER A 170 -24.54 3.75 12.23
CA SER A 170 -25.68 3.26 13.00
C SER A 170 -27.01 3.44 12.27
N THR A 171 -27.05 4.39 11.33
CA THR A 171 -28.20 4.66 10.46
C THR A 171 -28.13 3.78 9.22
N GLU A 172 -29.19 3.06 8.92
CA GLU A 172 -29.28 2.27 7.69
C GLU A 172 -29.50 3.16 6.46
N TYR A 173 -28.72 2.90 5.41
CA TYR A 173 -28.84 3.54 4.10
C TYR A 173 -29.10 2.49 3.04
N ASN A 174 -30.02 2.77 2.12
CA ASN A 174 -30.33 1.85 1.03
C ASN A 174 -29.22 1.77 -0.02
N ASN A 175 -28.50 2.88 -0.23
CA ASN A 175 -27.42 3.04 -1.19
C ASN A 175 -26.67 4.36 -0.94
N ILE A 176 -25.64 4.65 -1.74
CA ILE A 176 -24.82 5.86 -1.62
C ILE A 176 -25.62 7.16 -1.88
N GLN A 177 -26.66 7.14 -2.73
CA GLN A 177 -27.48 8.34 -2.96
C GLN A 177 -28.35 8.69 -1.74
N ASP A 178 -28.86 7.66 -1.06
CA ASP A 178 -29.56 7.82 0.22
C ASP A 178 -28.60 8.37 1.30
N PHE A 179 -27.36 7.86 1.34
CA PHE A 179 -26.29 8.41 2.18
C PHE A 179 -26.08 9.91 1.93
N TYR A 180 -25.91 10.34 0.68
CA TYR A 180 -25.70 11.76 0.35
C TYR A 180 -26.88 12.65 0.74
N THR A 181 -28.10 12.16 0.55
CA THR A 181 -29.32 12.93 0.85
C THR A 181 -29.47 13.18 2.35
N LYS A 182 -29.12 12.18 3.17
CA LYS A 182 -29.25 12.19 4.63
C LYS A 182 -28.04 12.78 5.37
N ASN A 183 -26.88 12.90 4.70
CA ASN A 183 -25.63 13.36 5.32
C ASN A 183 -25.02 14.55 4.59
N LYS A 184 -25.65 15.72 4.65
CA LYS A 184 -25.20 16.89 3.88
C LYS A 184 -23.93 17.55 4.44
N THR A 185 -23.70 17.43 5.74
CA THR A 185 -22.53 18.02 6.42
C THR A 185 -21.71 16.97 7.16
N TYR A 186 -20.45 17.28 7.46
CA TYR A 186 -19.59 16.41 8.28
C TYR A 186 -20.18 16.10 9.65
N GLU A 187 -20.91 17.03 10.29
CA GLU A 187 -21.56 16.77 11.57
C GLU A 187 -22.70 15.77 11.43
N ASN A 188 -23.45 15.79 10.31
CA ASN A 188 -24.46 14.77 10.05
C ASN A 188 -23.80 13.40 9.90
N ILE A 189 -22.71 13.31 9.13
CA ILE A 189 -21.94 12.08 8.95
C ILE A 189 -21.43 11.58 10.30
N GLU A 190 -20.75 12.44 11.06
CA GLU A 190 -20.09 12.11 12.32
C GLU A 190 -21.10 11.65 13.40
N ASN A 191 -22.31 12.22 13.42
CA ASN A 191 -23.36 11.82 14.35
C ASN A 191 -24.03 10.48 13.97
N ASN A 192 -23.98 10.10 12.69
CA ASN A 192 -24.55 8.83 12.20
C ASN A 192 -23.54 7.68 12.20
N LEU A 193 -22.24 7.95 12.42
CA LEU A 193 -21.20 6.92 12.51
C LEU A 193 -21.36 6.08 13.78
N LEU A 194 -21.01 4.79 13.68
CA LEU A 194 -20.83 3.95 14.86
C LEU A 194 -19.73 4.54 15.77
N PRO A 195 -19.92 4.59 17.10
CA PRO A 195 -18.94 5.19 18.02
C PRO A 195 -17.53 4.61 17.89
N GLN A 196 -17.40 3.30 17.67
CA GLN A 196 -16.10 2.68 17.45
C GLN A 196 -15.43 3.13 16.15
N ILE A 197 -16.18 3.32 15.06
CA ILE A 197 -15.64 3.74 13.77
C ILE A 197 -15.21 5.21 13.81
N LYS A 198 -15.98 6.05 14.50
CA LYS A 198 -15.61 7.46 14.73
C LYS A 198 -14.21 7.60 15.34
N ASN A 199 -13.84 6.69 16.24
CA ASN A 199 -12.53 6.64 16.89
C ASN A 199 -11.48 5.84 16.09
N GLN A 200 -11.75 5.51 14.83
CA GLN A 200 -10.85 4.72 13.99
C GLN A 200 -10.59 5.35 12.62
N LEU A 201 -11.49 6.21 12.11
CA LEU A 201 -11.29 6.88 10.83
C LEU A 201 -10.21 7.95 10.90
N ILE A 202 -9.17 7.77 10.08
CA ILE A 202 -8.10 8.75 9.85
C ILE A 202 -7.93 8.94 8.34
N PHE A 203 -7.39 10.07 7.91
CA PHE A 203 -7.16 10.40 6.50
C PHE A 203 -5.74 10.92 6.23
N ASP A 204 -5.06 11.48 7.22
CA ASP A 204 -3.68 11.98 7.09
C ASP A 204 -2.71 11.19 7.97
N GLY A 205 -3.04 11.03 9.26
CA GLY A 205 -2.21 10.30 10.22
C GLY A 205 -2.92 10.01 11.53
N ILE A 206 -2.23 9.35 12.46
CA ILE A 206 -2.80 8.87 13.73
C ILE A 206 -3.40 10.02 14.57
N GLU A 207 -2.86 11.22 14.44
CA GLU A 207 -3.32 12.41 15.16
C GLU A 207 -4.74 12.86 14.79
N ASP A 208 -5.26 12.43 13.63
CA ASP A 208 -6.63 12.73 13.19
C ASP A 208 -7.68 12.28 14.21
N ILE A 209 -7.43 11.20 14.95
CA ILE A 209 -8.36 10.65 15.95
C ILE A 209 -8.74 11.69 17.02
N LYS A 210 -7.87 12.68 17.26
CA LYS A 210 -8.07 13.74 18.25
C LYS A 210 -8.91 14.90 17.72
N MET A 211 -9.25 14.90 16.43
CA MET A 211 -9.94 15.99 15.74
C MET A 211 -11.38 15.61 15.37
N PRO A 212 -12.31 16.56 15.26
CA PRO A 212 -13.62 16.36 14.61
C PRO A 212 -13.49 15.93 13.15
N LEU A 213 -14.51 15.24 12.60
CA LEU A 213 -14.46 14.70 11.25
C LEU A 213 -14.23 15.79 10.18
N ARG A 214 -14.83 16.96 10.38
CA ARG A 214 -14.65 18.15 9.52
C ARG A 214 -13.18 18.52 9.37
N ASP A 215 -12.44 18.54 10.48
CA ASP A 215 -11.04 18.96 10.48
C ASP A 215 -10.17 17.91 9.79
N ARG A 216 -10.43 16.61 10.03
CA ARG A 216 -9.74 15.50 9.34
C ARG A 216 -9.89 15.62 7.82
N CYS A 217 -11.13 15.74 7.32
CA CYS A 217 -11.41 15.85 5.88
C CYS A 217 -10.82 17.12 5.26
N THR A 218 -10.94 18.26 5.94
CA THR A 218 -10.44 19.53 5.41
C THR A 218 -8.91 19.62 5.43
N ASN A 219 -8.25 19.02 6.42
CA ASN A 219 -6.78 18.91 6.45
C ASN A 219 -6.27 18.02 5.33
N TYR A 220 -6.91 16.87 5.08
CA TYR A 220 -6.59 16.06 3.90
C TYR A 220 -6.70 16.87 2.62
N LEU A 221 -7.80 17.62 2.44
CA LEU A 221 -7.99 18.45 1.24
C LEU A 221 -6.94 19.54 1.10
N LYS A 222 -6.49 20.16 2.20
CA LYS A 222 -5.40 21.15 2.18
C LYS A 222 -4.09 20.52 1.73
N SER A 223 -3.75 19.34 2.28
CA SER A 223 -2.51 18.64 1.98
C SER A 223 -2.49 18.04 0.57
N ASN A 224 -3.60 17.44 0.13
CA ASN A 224 -3.64 16.61 -1.08
C ASN A 224 -4.49 17.18 -2.22
N GLY A 225 -5.31 18.20 -1.97
CA GLY A 225 -6.23 18.77 -2.98
C GLY A 225 -5.53 19.48 -4.15
N HIS A 226 -4.22 19.67 -4.08
CA HIS A 226 -3.41 20.15 -5.21
C HIS A 226 -3.08 19.03 -6.21
N ILE A 227 -3.17 17.76 -5.83
CA ILE A 227 -2.89 16.59 -6.68
C ILE A 227 -4.10 16.30 -7.57
N MET A 228 -5.29 16.32 -6.98
CA MET A 228 -6.58 16.13 -7.66
C MET A 228 -7.49 17.35 -7.46
N PRO A 229 -7.31 18.43 -8.24
CA PRO A 229 -8.10 19.66 -8.10
C PRO A 229 -9.62 19.47 -8.09
N ILE A 230 -10.14 18.43 -8.74
CA ILE A 230 -11.58 18.11 -8.75
C ILE A 230 -12.18 17.93 -7.34
N MET A 231 -11.39 17.53 -6.36
CA MET A 231 -11.84 17.36 -4.97
C MET A 231 -12.35 18.66 -4.35
N LYS A 232 -11.87 19.82 -4.81
CA LYS A 232 -12.30 21.14 -4.31
C LYS A 232 -13.74 21.49 -4.69
N ASN A 233 -14.30 20.79 -5.69
CA ASN A 233 -15.65 21.02 -6.19
C ASN A 233 -16.69 20.04 -5.59
N MET A 234 -16.26 19.12 -4.73
CA MET A 234 -17.12 18.12 -4.11
C MET A 234 -17.85 18.70 -2.89
N SER A 235 -19.08 18.24 -2.66
CA SER A 235 -19.76 18.48 -1.37
C SER A 235 -19.08 17.74 -0.22
N GLU A 236 -19.37 18.10 1.03
CA GLU A 236 -18.79 17.44 2.21
C GLU A 236 -19.03 15.93 2.23
N ALA A 237 -20.25 15.52 1.84
CA ALA A 237 -20.64 14.12 1.74
C ALA A 237 -19.86 13.36 0.66
N GLN A 238 -19.70 13.98 -0.52
CA GLN A 238 -18.94 13.40 -1.62
C GLN A 238 -17.46 13.30 -1.29
N LEU A 239 -16.90 14.32 -0.65
CA LEU A 239 -15.50 14.29 -0.23
C LEU A 239 -15.26 13.19 0.80
N PHE A 240 -16.08 13.13 1.86
CA PHE A 240 -16.00 12.05 2.84
C PHE A 240 -16.10 10.68 2.18
N TYR A 241 -17.10 10.47 1.31
CA TYR A 241 -17.28 9.21 0.60
C TYR A 241 -16.04 8.83 -0.21
N LEU A 242 -15.49 9.77 -1.00
CA LEU A 242 -14.28 9.54 -1.79
C LEU A 242 -13.10 9.12 -0.91
N LEU A 243 -12.90 9.80 0.22
CA LEU A 243 -11.81 9.50 1.15
C LEU A 243 -11.96 8.11 1.76
N VAL A 244 -13.14 7.73 2.21
CA VAL A 244 -13.34 6.43 2.86
C VAL A 244 -13.34 5.30 1.84
N VAL A 245 -14.01 5.46 0.68
CA VAL A 245 -14.13 4.39 -0.32
C VAL A 245 -12.78 3.97 -0.87
N GLN A 246 -11.88 4.91 -1.17
CA GLN A 246 -10.56 4.58 -1.70
C GLN A 246 -9.72 3.77 -0.70
N PHE A 247 -9.79 4.09 0.60
CA PHE A 247 -9.04 3.37 1.63
C PHE A 247 -9.68 2.03 1.98
N CYS A 248 -11.01 1.91 1.91
CA CYS A 248 -11.71 0.63 1.97
C CYS A 248 -11.29 -0.27 0.79
N MET A 249 -11.35 0.22 -0.45
CA MET A 249 -10.92 -0.53 -1.65
C MET A 249 -9.47 -0.99 -1.51
N GLN A 250 -8.57 -0.10 -1.07
CA GLN A 250 -7.17 -0.45 -0.87
C GLN A 250 -6.98 -1.54 0.21
N ALA A 251 -7.69 -1.45 1.35
CA ALA A 251 -7.61 -2.46 2.40
C ALA A 251 -8.15 -3.83 1.94
N ILE A 252 -9.27 -3.84 1.21
CA ILE A 252 -9.85 -5.06 0.63
C ILE A 252 -8.88 -5.69 -0.36
N ASP A 253 -8.33 -4.91 -1.29
CA ASP A 253 -7.38 -5.38 -2.30
C ASP A 253 -6.11 -5.98 -1.66
N ILE A 254 -5.58 -5.32 -0.62
CA ILE A 254 -4.43 -5.84 0.15
C ILE A 254 -4.74 -7.20 0.78
N ILE A 255 -5.90 -7.35 1.43
CA ILE A 255 -6.30 -8.62 2.06
C ILE A 255 -6.52 -9.71 1.01
N MET A 256 -7.13 -9.36 -0.13
CA MET A 256 -7.36 -10.29 -1.24
C MET A 256 -6.04 -10.79 -1.82
N ILE A 257 -5.09 -9.89 -2.10
CA ILE A 257 -3.76 -10.24 -2.61
C ILE A 257 -2.99 -11.11 -1.60
N MET A 258 -3.03 -10.74 -0.33
CA MET A 258 -2.42 -11.51 0.76
C MET A 258 -2.98 -12.94 0.81
N ASP A 259 -4.30 -13.12 0.70
CA ASP A 259 -4.93 -14.45 0.77
C ASP A 259 -4.72 -15.26 -0.52
N MET A 260 -4.83 -14.61 -1.68
CA MET A 260 -4.75 -15.26 -2.99
C MET A 260 -3.35 -15.80 -3.30
N TYR A 261 -2.29 -15.06 -2.91
CA TYR A 261 -0.91 -15.41 -3.25
C TYR A 261 -0.06 -15.80 -2.05
N HIS A 262 -0.64 -15.93 -0.85
CA HIS A 262 0.07 -16.29 0.38
C HIS A 262 1.25 -15.35 0.70
N ILE A 263 1.11 -14.06 0.38
CA ILE A 263 2.16 -13.04 0.56
C ILE A 263 1.88 -12.13 1.75
N ILE A 264 2.94 -11.67 2.42
CA ILE A 264 2.86 -10.81 3.61
C ILE A 264 2.79 -9.34 3.18
N PRO A 265 1.73 -8.60 3.49
CA PRO A 265 1.70 -7.17 3.21
C PRO A 265 2.69 -6.43 4.14
N PHE A 266 3.48 -5.55 3.55
CA PHE A 266 4.25 -4.55 4.28
C PHE A 266 3.59 -3.19 4.08
N ILE A 267 2.88 -2.72 5.10
CA ILE A 267 2.16 -1.45 5.08
C ILE A 267 2.92 -0.45 5.96
N ARG A 268 3.30 0.69 5.38
CA ARG A 268 3.99 1.75 6.11
C ARG A 268 3.18 2.99 6.42
N ASN A 269 2.15 3.23 5.61
CA ASN A 269 1.26 4.39 5.75
C ASN A 269 0.23 4.14 6.86
N ASP A 270 0.05 5.12 7.74
CA ASP A 270 -0.83 5.00 8.91
C ASP A 270 -2.29 4.79 8.50
N VAL A 271 -2.74 5.52 7.48
CA VAL A 271 -4.11 5.45 6.98
C VAL A 271 -4.38 4.07 6.41
N THR A 272 -3.53 3.58 5.49
CA THR A 272 -3.66 2.21 4.96
C THR A 272 -3.68 1.17 6.08
N PHE A 273 -2.77 1.28 7.06
CA PHE A 273 -2.68 0.32 8.15
C PHE A 273 -3.93 0.33 9.04
N GLN A 274 -4.50 1.50 9.27
CA GLN A 274 -5.71 1.67 10.05
C GLN A 274 -6.92 1.04 9.35
N TYR A 275 -7.11 1.26 8.05
CA TYR A 275 -8.21 0.63 7.29
C TYR A 275 -8.01 -0.88 7.14
N PHE A 276 -6.77 -1.33 6.95
CA PHE A 276 -6.43 -2.75 7.02
C PHE A 276 -6.81 -3.34 8.38
N THR A 277 -6.53 -2.65 9.48
CA THR A 277 -6.89 -3.08 10.83
C THR A 277 -8.41 -3.16 11.03
N ILE A 278 -9.16 -2.13 10.63
CA ILE A 278 -10.63 -2.12 10.68
C ILE A 278 -11.19 -3.35 9.95
N LEU A 279 -10.72 -3.62 8.74
CA LEU A 279 -11.19 -4.74 7.94
C LEU A 279 -10.78 -6.09 8.53
N SER A 280 -9.55 -6.21 9.04
CA SER A 280 -9.04 -7.44 9.66
C SER A 280 -9.79 -7.85 10.92
N GLN A 281 -10.35 -6.87 11.65
CA GLN A 281 -11.13 -7.10 12.86
C GLN A 281 -12.63 -7.26 12.56
N SER A 282 -13.05 -7.02 11.32
CA SER A 282 -14.43 -7.20 10.91
C SER A 282 -14.75 -8.67 10.66
N ASN A 283 -16.02 -9.04 10.82
CA ASN A 283 -16.52 -10.37 10.48
C ASN A 283 -16.46 -10.69 8.97
N LEU A 284 -16.06 -9.72 8.13
CA LEU A 284 -15.98 -9.88 6.67
C LEU A 284 -14.77 -10.73 6.24
N SER A 285 -13.76 -10.89 7.10
CA SER A 285 -12.54 -11.64 6.77
C SER A 285 -12.50 -13.03 7.43
N ILE A 286 -13.36 -13.93 6.97
CA ILE A 286 -13.58 -15.29 7.55
C ILE A 286 -12.30 -16.14 7.62
N LYS A 287 -11.27 -15.84 6.81
CA LYS A 287 -9.98 -16.57 6.74
C LYS A 287 -8.78 -15.83 7.33
N PHE A 288 -9.00 -14.67 7.97
CA PHE A 288 -7.90 -13.87 8.50
C PHE A 288 -7.46 -14.40 9.87
N THR A 289 -6.26 -14.99 9.91
CA THR A 289 -5.72 -15.53 11.15
C THR A 289 -4.98 -14.43 11.92
N LYS A 290 -4.91 -14.58 13.24
CA LYS A 290 -4.06 -13.73 14.10
C LYS A 290 -2.62 -13.68 13.58
N GLN A 291 -2.09 -14.80 13.09
CA GLN A 291 -0.73 -14.84 12.54
C GLN A 291 -0.56 -13.92 11.32
N LYS A 292 -1.54 -13.91 10.40
CA LYS A 292 -1.52 -13.00 9.24
C LYS A 292 -1.54 -11.53 9.69
N TYR A 293 -2.32 -11.21 10.73
CA TYR A 293 -2.30 -9.87 11.34
C TYR A 293 -0.92 -9.51 11.88
N LEU A 294 -0.35 -10.38 12.72
CA LEU A 294 0.93 -10.12 13.41
C LEU A 294 2.09 -9.95 12.42
N ASN A 295 2.11 -10.73 11.33
CA ASN A 295 3.10 -10.60 10.26
C ASN A 295 3.10 -9.21 9.60
N THR A 296 2.00 -8.46 9.72
CA THR A 296 1.83 -7.11 9.18
C THR A 296 2.01 -6.04 10.26
N TYR A 297 1.40 -6.27 11.42
CA TYR A 297 1.38 -5.34 12.55
C TYR A 297 2.74 -5.14 13.21
N ILE A 298 3.51 -6.22 13.43
CA ILE A 298 4.82 -6.10 14.10
C ILE A 298 5.79 -5.28 13.24
N PRO A 299 5.98 -5.56 11.94
CA PRO A 299 6.77 -4.68 11.10
C PRO A 299 6.31 -3.23 11.12
N TYR A 300 5.00 -2.97 11.04
CA TYR A 300 4.43 -1.63 11.11
C TYR A 300 4.83 -0.89 12.41
N VAL A 301 4.79 -1.57 13.57
CA VAL A 301 5.23 -0.95 14.84
C VAL A 301 6.74 -0.70 14.83
N ILE A 302 7.54 -1.65 14.34
CA ILE A 302 9.01 -1.54 14.33
C ILE A 302 9.45 -0.32 13.51
N GLN A 303 8.95 -0.15 12.29
CA GLN A 303 9.32 1.00 11.44
C GLN A 303 8.88 2.35 12.04
N LYS A 304 7.88 2.37 12.93
CA LYS A 304 7.41 3.60 13.58
C LYS A 304 8.25 3.96 14.81
N ALA A 305 8.90 2.97 15.42
CA ALA A 305 9.65 3.14 16.66
C ALA A 305 11.17 3.23 16.45
N PHE A 306 11.69 2.68 15.36
CA PHE A 306 13.13 2.56 15.13
C PHE A 306 13.54 3.06 13.75
N ASP A 307 14.62 3.84 13.71
CA ASP A 307 15.36 4.18 12.50
C ASP A 307 16.63 3.31 12.46
N PHE A 308 16.76 2.49 11.42
CA PHE A 308 17.92 1.60 11.23
C PHE A 308 18.95 2.15 10.23
N SER A 309 18.71 3.35 9.70
CA SER A 309 19.62 3.98 8.72
C SER A 309 20.93 4.47 9.33
N ASP A 310 21.04 4.44 10.66
CA ASP A 310 22.28 4.67 11.40
C ASP A 310 23.30 3.51 11.27
N LYS A 311 22.86 2.35 10.76
CA LYS A 311 23.67 1.15 10.56
C LYS A 311 23.92 0.90 9.08
N GLU A 312 25.00 0.19 8.77
CA GLU A 312 25.25 -0.32 7.42
C GLU A 312 24.10 -1.23 6.96
N TYR A 313 23.58 -1.02 5.75
CA TYR A 313 22.49 -1.83 5.20
C TYR A 313 22.81 -3.33 5.21
N SER A 314 24.06 -3.70 4.91
CA SER A 314 24.53 -5.08 4.96
C SER A 314 24.42 -5.71 6.36
N PHE A 315 24.63 -4.91 7.41
CA PHE A 315 24.45 -5.33 8.80
C PHE A 315 22.98 -5.58 9.10
N VAL A 316 22.11 -4.62 8.76
CA VAL A 316 20.66 -4.73 8.98
C VAL A 316 20.09 -5.94 8.25
N LYS A 317 20.43 -6.11 6.97
CA LYS A 317 20.03 -7.27 6.15
C LYS A 317 20.47 -8.60 6.76
N THR A 318 21.70 -8.67 7.27
CA THR A 318 22.29 -9.91 7.78
C THR A 318 21.71 -10.30 9.13
N HIS A 319 21.51 -9.35 10.04
CA HIS A 319 21.18 -9.65 11.43
C HIS A 319 19.69 -9.48 11.76
N MET A 320 18.98 -8.62 11.03
CA MET A 320 17.59 -8.25 11.33
C MET A 320 16.65 -8.60 10.17
N GLY A 321 17.16 -8.48 8.95
CA GLY A 321 16.42 -8.70 7.72
C GLY A 321 15.99 -10.14 7.48
N ASN A 322 15.31 -10.35 6.36
CA ASN A 322 14.85 -11.67 5.91
C ASN A 322 13.87 -12.38 6.86
N GLY A 323 13.12 -11.60 7.64
CA GLY A 323 12.19 -12.10 8.64
C GLY A 323 12.84 -12.43 9.99
N LYS A 324 14.17 -12.30 10.15
CA LYS A 324 14.87 -12.77 11.36
C LYS A 324 14.37 -12.09 12.64
N MET A 325 14.41 -10.76 12.66
CA MET A 325 13.95 -9.99 13.82
C MET A 325 12.44 -10.13 14.01
N THR A 326 11.66 -10.00 12.93
CA THR A 326 10.20 -10.04 12.99
C THR A 326 9.67 -11.40 13.44
N ASP A 327 10.19 -12.50 12.92
CA ASP A 327 9.84 -13.87 13.35
C ASP A 327 10.29 -14.11 14.82
N ALA A 328 11.45 -13.60 15.24
CA ALA A 328 11.90 -13.73 16.63
C ALA A 328 10.92 -13.04 17.60
N ILE A 329 10.53 -11.80 17.32
CA ILE A 329 9.58 -11.04 18.12
C ILE A 329 8.21 -11.73 18.15
N ILE A 330 7.72 -12.23 17.00
CA ILE A 330 6.47 -13.00 16.93
C ILE A 330 6.53 -14.22 17.86
N ASN A 331 7.64 -14.96 17.86
CA ASN A 331 7.80 -16.16 18.68
C ASN A 331 7.93 -15.88 20.18
N GLU A 332 8.45 -14.71 20.56
CA GLU A 332 8.52 -14.28 21.96
C GLU A 332 7.15 -13.90 22.54
N ILE A 333 6.24 -13.42 21.69
CA ILE A 333 4.89 -13.04 22.09
C ILE A 333 4.03 -14.30 22.22
N LYS A 334 4.16 -14.98 23.37
CA LYS A 334 3.49 -16.25 23.70
C LYS A 334 1.99 -16.14 24.00
N ASP A 335 1.44 -14.92 24.05
CA ASP A 335 0.10 -14.65 24.55
C ASP A 335 -0.96 -14.75 23.44
N GLU A 336 -2.18 -15.17 23.78
CA GLU A 336 -3.29 -15.29 22.82
C GLU A 336 -3.85 -13.93 22.38
N ARG A 337 -3.53 -12.84 23.08
CA ARG A 337 -3.90 -11.46 22.68
C ARG A 337 -2.96 -10.83 21.65
N ILE A 338 -3.40 -9.73 21.04
CA ILE A 338 -2.55 -8.85 20.24
C ILE A 338 -1.64 -8.06 21.20
N PRO A 339 -0.32 -8.01 20.98
CA PRO A 339 0.61 -7.27 21.84
C PRO A 339 0.41 -5.76 21.69
N PHE A 340 0.67 -4.99 22.75
CA PHE A 340 0.71 -3.54 22.66
C PHE A 340 2.01 -3.08 21.98
N PRO A 341 2.04 -1.89 21.34
CA PRO A 341 3.25 -1.39 20.69
C PRO A 341 4.48 -1.35 21.61
N GLY A 342 4.31 -0.93 22.86
CA GLY A 342 5.41 -0.87 23.83
C GLY A 342 5.98 -2.23 24.23
N GLU A 343 5.23 -3.32 24.05
CA GLU A 343 5.75 -4.69 24.26
C GLU A 343 6.62 -5.13 23.09
N ILE A 344 6.19 -4.80 21.86
CA ILE A 344 6.98 -5.04 20.65
C ILE A 344 8.30 -4.26 20.73
N VAL A 345 8.26 -2.98 21.11
CA VAL A 345 9.46 -2.15 21.28
C VAL A 345 10.46 -2.78 22.24
N LYS A 346 10.02 -3.26 23.40
CA LYS A 346 10.90 -3.95 24.37
C LYS A 346 11.53 -5.23 23.80
N CYS A 347 10.78 -6.01 23.04
CA CYS A 347 11.32 -7.20 22.36
C CYS A 347 12.38 -6.80 21.32
N VAL A 348 12.15 -5.74 20.56
CA VAL A 348 13.14 -5.22 19.59
C VAL A 348 14.42 -4.76 20.30
N GLU A 349 14.29 -3.98 21.37
CA GLU A 349 15.44 -3.53 22.17
C GLU A 349 16.25 -4.71 22.70
N SER A 350 15.58 -5.72 23.27
CA SER A 350 16.23 -6.96 23.73
C SER A 350 16.91 -7.72 22.60
N TYR A 351 16.28 -7.81 21.43
CA TYR A 351 16.87 -8.45 20.25
C TYR A 351 18.13 -7.69 19.80
N MET A 352 18.06 -6.36 19.72
CA MET A 352 19.19 -5.52 19.31
C MET A 352 20.37 -5.62 20.27
N SER A 353 20.13 -5.62 21.59
CA SER A 353 21.19 -5.82 22.59
C SER A 353 21.86 -7.20 22.52
N SER A 354 21.23 -8.19 21.86
CA SER A 354 21.84 -9.50 21.63
C SER A 354 22.75 -9.56 20.38
N LEU A 355 22.74 -8.50 19.56
CA LEU A 355 23.57 -8.37 18.36
C LEU A 355 24.86 -7.59 18.60
N GLU A 356 24.94 -6.87 19.72
CA GLU A 356 26.13 -6.19 20.23
C GLU A 356 27.03 -7.16 21.01
#